data_AF-A0A9W8I5W2-F1
#
_entry.id   AF-A0A9W8I5W2-F1
#
_cell.length_a   1.000
_cell.length_b   1.000
_cell.length_c   1.000
_cell.angle_alpha   90.00
_cell.angle_beta   90.00
_cell.angle_gamma   90.00
#
_symmetry.space_group_name_H-M   'P 1'
#
loop_
_entity.id
_entity.type
_entity.pdbx_description
1 polymer ?
#
loop_
_entity_poly.entity_id
_entity_poly.type
_entity_poly.pdbx_seq_one_letter_code
_entity_poly.pdbx_strand_id
1 'polypeptide(L)'
;MAESKNQAKPMTSLLNEDGDMSSFDASSIPKKLLSVLDIDKSEPLQMVKVDPLAILKIVKHARESYPTPVNGQLLGLEVDGVLEVTNSFAVPTQSEAENDMKNYQIEMMQFLREVNVDSNSVGWYQSTRLGDFMQQPLLDVQSSYQVSSPNSGSSVVLIHDTAKSEQAGNLSLRAFRLSQTYLDLAKEGKFTTKELADKGLTYGNILEELPVYIESSKLSSVLVKELQWPSGIEHELLESLQRPSSFNAKLRAKRMVDRSAVADDAEAATDSFDGGLSGLIPARPTAYLSRPMCVNALDLSQGQTGSASLLRQLEAIGDLIEDNMQNARDWMYWKRGEAKEKGRRQQYVQRKAQANAARLARGEAAEPEPTEKELDRMFKITPEPSRLDALLNTANLNLLTKSVTESRGPALTKMFMAQSLHESK
;
A
#
# COMPACT_ATOMS: atom_id res chain seq x y z
N MET A 1 31.45 -33.92 36.04
CA MET A 1 30.24 -33.09 35.82
C MET A 1 30.48 -32.31 34.54
N ALA A 2 29.93 -32.78 33.42
CA ALA A 2 29.95 -32.08 32.15
C ALA A 2 28.49 -31.94 31.71
N GLU A 3 27.99 -30.70 31.71
CA GLU A 3 26.63 -30.35 31.30
C GLU A 3 26.53 -30.36 29.78
N SER A 4 25.74 -31.29 29.25
CA SER A 4 25.38 -31.39 27.84
C SER A 4 24.28 -30.36 27.53
N LYS A 5 24.60 -29.36 26.69
CA LYS A 5 23.65 -28.40 26.15
C LYS A 5 22.59 -29.12 25.31
N ASN A 6 21.34 -29.00 25.71
CA ASN A 6 20.18 -29.49 24.97
C ASN A 6 19.86 -28.52 23.82
N GLN A 7 20.35 -28.80 22.61
CA GLN A 7 19.96 -28.08 21.40
C GLN A 7 18.58 -28.59 20.95
N ALA A 8 17.63 -27.68 20.75
CA ALA A 8 16.32 -28.00 20.19
C ALA A 8 16.50 -28.50 18.75
N LYS A 9 16.23 -29.79 18.53
CA LYS A 9 16.23 -30.37 17.18
C LYS A 9 14.97 -29.91 16.41
N PRO A 10 15.06 -29.68 15.09
CA PRO A 10 13.89 -29.34 14.26
C PRO A 10 12.87 -30.49 14.24
N MET A 11 11.59 -30.17 14.07
CA MET A 11 10.46 -31.12 14.13
C MET A 11 10.62 -32.32 13.16
N THR A 12 11.41 -32.15 12.09
CA THR A 12 11.78 -33.19 11.13
C THR A 12 12.59 -34.34 11.73
N SER A 13 13.35 -34.12 12.81
CA SER A 13 14.12 -35.20 13.46
C SER A 13 13.26 -36.13 14.30
N LEU A 14 12.10 -35.66 14.79
CA LEU A 14 11.16 -36.47 15.59
C LEU A 14 10.32 -37.41 14.72
N LEU A 15 10.34 -37.24 13.40
CA LEU A 15 9.67 -38.12 12.44
C LEU A 15 10.53 -39.33 12.04
N ASN A 16 11.81 -39.35 12.41
CA ASN A 16 12.78 -40.37 11.96
C ASN A 16 13.14 -41.42 13.01
N GLU A 17 12.76 -41.25 14.28
CA GLU A 17 13.31 -42.09 15.35
C GLU A 17 12.44 -43.32 15.70
N ASP A 18 11.12 -43.34 15.46
CA ASP A 18 10.29 -44.51 15.79
C ASP A 18 9.09 -44.71 14.84
N GLY A 19 9.14 -45.75 14.00
CA GLY A 19 7.95 -46.30 13.33
C GLY A 19 8.04 -46.39 11.81
N ASP A 20 8.10 -47.63 11.34
CA ASP A 20 8.03 -48.10 9.95
C ASP A 20 7.17 -47.21 9.01
N MET A 21 7.83 -46.34 8.22
CA MET A 21 7.24 -45.54 7.14
C MET A 21 8.01 -45.79 5.83
N SER A 22 8.23 -47.06 5.50
CA SER A 22 8.75 -47.50 4.20
C SER A 22 7.80 -47.22 3.02
N SER A 23 6.73 -46.46 3.22
CA SER A 23 5.76 -46.08 2.17
C SER A 23 5.50 -44.59 2.02
N PHE A 24 6.22 -43.69 2.72
CA PHE A 24 6.10 -42.25 2.44
C PHE A 24 7.16 -41.82 1.42
N ASP A 25 6.81 -42.04 0.15
CA ASP A 25 7.67 -41.68 -0.98
C ASP A 25 7.71 -40.15 -1.11
N ALA A 26 8.77 -39.51 -0.60
CA ALA A 26 8.97 -38.06 -0.67
C ALA A 26 8.94 -37.51 -2.11
N SER A 27 9.07 -38.37 -3.13
CA SER A 27 8.92 -38.02 -4.54
C SER A 27 7.47 -37.76 -4.98
N SER A 28 6.49 -38.21 -4.19
CA SER A 28 5.05 -38.03 -4.45
C SER A 28 4.50 -36.71 -3.88
N ILE A 29 5.30 -36.00 -3.07
CA ILE A 29 4.97 -34.66 -2.61
C ILE A 29 5.13 -33.70 -3.79
N PRO A 30 4.10 -32.90 -4.13
CA PRO A 30 4.23 -31.84 -5.12
C PRO A 30 5.44 -30.97 -4.78
N LYS A 31 6.31 -30.69 -5.76
CA LYS A 31 7.54 -29.88 -5.57
C LYS A 31 7.29 -28.56 -4.82
N LYS A 32 6.11 -27.98 -4.97
CA LYS A 32 5.64 -26.77 -4.27
C LYS A 32 5.49 -26.91 -2.75
N LEU A 33 5.29 -28.11 -2.23
CA LEU A 33 5.15 -28.36 -0.78
C LEU A 33 6.47 -28.80 -0.13
N LEU A 34 7.44 -29.25 -0.93
CA LEU A 34 8.79 -29.56 -0.45
C LEU A 34 9.52 -28.29 0.01
N SER A 35 9.29 -27.15 -0.66
CA SER A 35 9.88 -25.86 -0.29
C SER A 35 9.27 -25.23 0.95
N VAL A 36 8.02 -25.56 1.28
CA VAL A 36 7.36 -25.16 2.53
C VAL A 36 7.98 -25.88 3.74
N LEU A 37 8.57 -27.06 3.52
CA LEU A 37 9.20 -27.89 4.56
C LEU A 37 10.69 -27.57 4.76
N ASP A 38 11.40 -27.11 3.72
CA ASP A 38 12.81 -26.68 3.76
C ASP A 38 12.92 -25.18 4.16
N ILE A 39 12.61 -24.85 5.42
CA ILE A 39 12.68 -23.46 5.97
C ILE A 39 14.09 -22.84 5.79
N ASP A 40 15.14 -23.66 5.74
CA ASP A 40 16.54 -23.22 5.66
C ASP A 40 17.00 -22.85 4.23
N LYS A 41 16.22 -23.14 3.18
CA LYS A 41 16.49 -22.71 1.79
C LYS A 41 15.56 -21.57 1.37
N SER A 42 15.57 -20.46 2.10
CA SER A 42 14.82 -19.27 1.69
C SER A 42 15.60 -18.52 0.60
N GLU A 43 15.13 -18.61 -0.65
CA GLU A 43 15.53 -17.71 -1.72
C GLU A 43 14.97 -16.30 -1.47
N PRO A 44 15.66 -15.23 -1.89
CA PRO A 44 15.14 -13.87 -1.69
C PRO A 44 13.83 -13.69 -2.43
N LEU A 45 12.83 -13.12 -1.74
CA LEU A 45 11.51 -12.83 -2.32
C LEU A 45 11.60 -12.04 -3.64
N GLN A 46 11.08 -12.61 -4.73
CA GLN A 46 11.15 -12.02 -6.07
C GLN A 46 9.81 -11.48 -6.57
N MET A 47 8.70 -12.07 -6.15
CA MET A 47 7.37 -11.67 -6.62
C MET A 47 6.31 -11.85 -5.53
N VAL A 48 5.21 -11.10 -5.70
CA VAL A 48 4.04 -11.20 -4.82
C VAL A 48 2.83 -11.60 -5.66
N LYS A 49 2.22 -12.71 -5.30
CA LYS A 49 0.94 -13.15 -5.84
C LYS A 49 -0.15 -12.82 -4.85
N VAL A 50 -1.21 -12.17 -5.31
CA VAL A 50 -2.30 -11.74 -4.44
C VAL A 50 -3.61 -12.31 -4.95
N ASP A 51 -4.36 -12.97 -4.07
CA ASP A 51 -5.70 -13.44 -4.37
C ASP A 51 -6.68 -12.27 -4.54
N PRO A 52 -7.61 -12.32 -5.50
CA PRO A 52 -8.61 -11.27 -5.72
C PRO A 52 -9.45 -10.96 -4.48
N LEU A 53 -9.69 -11.96 -3.63
CA LEU A 53 -10.48 -11.78 -2.40
C LEU A 53 -9.80 -10.81 -1.42
N ALA A 54 -8.49 -10.95 -1.22
CA ALA A 54 -7.72 -10.05 -0.36
C ALA A 54 -7.74 -8.61 -0.90
N ILE A 55 -7.63 -8.44 -2.23
CA ILE A 55 -7.70 -7.13 -2.89
C ILE A 55 -9.08 -6.50 -2.68
N LEU A 56 -10.16 -7.25 -2.89
CA LEU A 56 -11.53 -6.74 -2.71
C LEU A 56 -11.78 -6.28 -1.27
N LYS A 57 -11.26 -6.99 -0.27
CA LYS A 57 -11.33 -6.58 1.13
C LYS A 57 -10.57 -5.27 1.39
N ILE A 58 -9.36 -5.14 0.85
CA ILE A 58 -8.54 -3.93 0.95
C ILE A 58 -9.27 -2.73 0.32
N VAL A 59 -9.78 -2.89 -0.90
CA VAL A 59 -10.50 -1.84 -1.62
C VAL A 59 -11.79 -1.46 -0.89
N LYS A 60 -12.53 -2.45 -0.37
CA LYS A 60 -13.73 -2.20 0.43
C LYS A 60 -13.40 -1.37 1.68
N HIS A 61 -12.40 -1.79 2.46
CA HIS A 61 -11.98 -1.09 3.67
C HIS A 61 -11.55 0.36 3.36
N ALA A 62 -10.72 0.54 2.33
CA ALA A 62 -10.21 1.86 1.98
C ALA A 62 -11.29 2.80 1.43
N ARG A 63 -12.34 2.27 0.79
CA ARG A 63 -13.48 3.05 0.30
C ARG A 63 -14.45 3.45 1.42
N GLU A 64 -14.74 2.53 2.35
CA GLU A 64 -15.66 2.79 3.47
C GLU A 64 -15.11 3.80 4.47
N SER A 65 -13.78 3.81 4.66
CA SER A 65 -13.09 4.72 5.58
C SER A 65 -12.50 5.96 4.91
N TYR A 66 -12.79 6.21 3.63
CA TYR A 66 -12.33 7.42 2.95
C TYR A 66 -12.91 8.68 3.63
N PRO A 67 -12.11 9.69 4.00
CA PRO A 67 -10.75 9.99 3.52
C PRO A 67 -9.59 9.57 4.44
N THR A 68 -9.81 8.87 5.56
CA THR A 68 -8.73 8.53 6.49
C THR A 68 -7.91 7.35 5.99
N PRO A 69 -6.56 7.40 6.09
CA PRO A 69 -5.73 6.25 5.75
C PRO A 69 -6.01 5.12 6.74
N VAL A 70 -6.28 3.95 6.18
CA VAL A 70 -6.49 2.70 6.91
C VAL A 70 -5.38 1.70 6.70
N ASN A 71 -5.14 0.90 7.73
CA ASN A 71 -4.15 -0.17 7.75
C ASN A 71 -4.84 -1.53 7.96
N GLY A 72 -4.16 -2.60 7.58
CA GLY A 72 -4.60 -3.95 7.92
C GLY A 72 -3.52 -5.00 7.74
N GLN A 73 -3.78 -6.22 8.20
CA GLN A 73 -2.83 -7.32 8.15
C GLN A 73 -3.08 -8.18 6.91
N LEU A 74 -1.99 -8.68 6.32
CA LEU A 74 -1.96 -9.64 5.23
C LEU A 74 -1.61 -11.02 5.76
N LEU A 75 -2.32 -12.01 5.22
CA LEU A 75 -2.15 -13.42 5.53
C LEU A 75 -1.80 -14.20 4.28
N GLY A 76 -0.94 -15.20 4.44
CA GLY A 76 -0.47 -15.98 3.30
C GLY A 76 0.71 -16.89 3.63
N LEU A 77 1.32 -17.40 2.57
CA LEU A 77 2.46 -18.30 2.66
C LEU A 77 3.54 -17.87 1.65
N GLU A 78 4.79 -18.10 1.99
CA GLU A 78 5.91 -17.98 1.07
C GLU A 78 6.25 -19.36 0.49
N VAL A 79 6.33 -19.45 -0.84
CA VAL A 79 6.68 -20.67 -1.57
C VAL A 79 7.76 -20.34 -2.59
N ASP A 80 8.96 -20.88 -2.43
CA ASP A 80 10.08 -20.72 -3.40
C ASP A 80 10.34 -19.28 -3.85
N GLY A 81 10.42 -18.33 -2.89
CA GLY A 81 10.65 -16.91 -3.19
C GLY A 81 9.45 -16.16 -3.78
N VAL A 82 8.26 -16.79 -3.79
CA VAL A 82 6.99 -16.19 -4.17
C VAL A 82 6.11 -16.03 -2.94
N LEU A 83 5.66 -14.80 -2.66
CA LEU A 83 4.73 -14.55 -1.57
C LEU A 83 3.30 -14.70 -2.08
N GLU A 84 2.58 -15.72 -1.63
CA GLU A 84 1.17 -15.94 -1.95
C GLU A 84 0.30 -15.37 -0.82
N VAL A 85 -0.32 -14.22 -1.09
CA VAL A 85 -1.25 -13.53 -0.17
C VAL A 85 -2.66 -14.06 -0.42
N THR A 86 -3.16 -14.89 0.49
CA THR A 86 -4.47 -15.54 0.38
C THR A 86 -5.59 -14.69 0.95
N ASN A 87 -5.33 -13.98 2.06
CA ASN A 87 -6.36 -13.23 2.75
C ASN A 87 -5.83 -11.96 3.44
N SER A 88 -6.75 -11.07 3.82
CA SER A 88 -6.44 -9.85 4.57
C SER A 88 -7.59 -9.50 5.51
N PHE A 89 -7.26 -8.79 6.59
CA PHE A 89 -8.27 -8.22 7.49
C PHE A 89 -7.88 -6.81 7.94
N ALA A 90 -8.92 -6.00 8.15
CA ALA A 90 -8.80 -4.62 8.58
C ALA A 90 -8.35 -4.53 10.04
N VAL A 91 -7.43 -3.62 10.32
CA VAL A 91 -7.01 -3.30 11.69
C VAL A 91 -7.71 -2.00 12.09
N PRO A 92 -8.49 -1.97 13.19
CA PRO A 92 -9.28 -0.82 13.56
C PRO A 92 -8.41 0.37 13.97
N THR A 93 -8.65 1.55 13.40
CA THR A 93 -7.85 2.76 13.65
C THR A 93 -8.16 3.47 14.98
N GLN A 94 -9.23 3.08 15.69
CA GLN A 94 -9.78 3.83 16.84
C GLN A 94 -9.24 3.40 18.22
N SER A 95 -8.40 2.38 18.32
CA SER A 95 -7.92 1.86 19.60
C SER A 95 -6.56 2.46 19.95
N GLU A 96 -6.55 3.46 20.85
CA GLU A 96 -5.31 4.12 21.32
C GLU A 96 -4.39 3.20 22.15
N ALA A 97 -4.91 2.08 22.66
CA ALA A 97 -4.13 1.12 23.41
C ALA A 97 -3.48 0.07 22.48
N GLU A 98 -2.14 0.09 22.39
CA GLU A 98 -1.36 -0.90 21.62
C GLU A 98 -1.67 -2.36 22.02
N ASN A 99 -2.05 -2.58 23.28
CA ASN A 99 -2.41 -3.91 23.79
C ASN A 99 -3.72 -4.42 23.20
N ASP A 100 -4.71 -3.56 23.03
CA ASP A 100 -6.01 -3.94 22.45
C ASP A 100 -5.84 -4.30 20.97
N MET A 101 -4.91 -3.62 20.28
CA MET A 101 -4.57 -3.93 18.91
C MET A 101 -3.98 -5.33 18.75
N LYS A 102 -3.04 -5.69 19.63
CA LYS A 102 -2.41 -7.01 19.64
C LYS A 102 -3.43 -8.10 20.00
N ASN A 103 -4.29 -7.84 20.99
CA ASN A 103 -5.36 -8.76 21.39
C ASN A 103 -6.33 -9.00 20.22
N TYR A 104 -6.78 -7.95 19.54
CA TYR A 104 -7.62 -8.05 18.36
C TYR A 104 -6.98 -8.90 17.27
N GLN A 105 -5.69 -8.69 16.98
CA GLN A 105 -4.96 -9.47 15.99
C GLN A 105 -4.89 -10.96 16.38
N ILE A 106 -4.61 -11.26 17.65
CA ILE A 106 -4.53 -12.63 18.15
C ILE A 106 -5.89 -13.34 18.06
N GLU A 107 -6.97 -12.69 18.50
CA GLU A 107 -8.33 -13.22 18.41
C GLU A 107 -8.75 -13.45 16.95
N MET A 108 -8.47 -12.49 16.07
CA MET A 108 -8.78 -12.61 14.64
C MET A 108 -8.02 -13.78 13.99
N MET A 109 -6.74 -13.98 14.35
CA MET A 109 -5.97 -15.13 13.88
C MET A 109 -6.54 -16.46 14.39
N GLN A 110 -7.08 -16.50 15.61
CA GLN A 110 -7.75 -17.69 16.15
C GLN A 110 -9.02 -18.01 15.36
N PHE A 111 -9.89 -17.02 15.11
CA PHE A 111 -11.11 -17.22 14.33
C PHE A 111 -10.83 -17.67 12.89
N LEU A 112 -9.81 -17.10 12.25
CA LEU A 112 -9.44 -17.54 10.90
C LEU A 112 -8.91 -18.98 10.88
N ARG A 113 -8.20 -19.39 11.92
CA ARG A 113 -7.74 -20.78 12.08
C ARG A 113 -8.92 -21.74 12.28
N GLU A 114 -9.94 -21.36 13.04
CA GLU A 114 -11.16 -22.18 13.22
C GLU A 114 -11.93 -22.38 11.90
N VAL A 115 -11.90 -21.40 11.00
CA VAL A 115 -12.54 -21.45 9.68
C VAL A 115 -11.64 -22.14 8.64
N ASN A 116 -10.51 -22.74 9.05
CA ASN A 116 -9.51 -23.36 8.17
C ASN A 116 -8.95 -22.40 7.10
N VAL A 117 -8.81 -21.13 7.46
CA VAL A 117 -8.11 -20.14 6.66
C VAL A 117 -6.69 -19.97 7.21
N ASP A 118 -5.73 -19.74 6.32
CA ASP A 118 -4.33 -19.54 6.70
C ASP A 118 -4.21 -18.38 7.70
N SER A 119 -3.53 -18.64 8.81
CA SER A 119 -3.31 -17.68 9.91
C SER A 119 -1.87 -17.17 9.97
N ASN A 120 -1.08 -17.38 8.91
CA ASN A 120 0.30 -16.94 8.86
C ASN A 120 0.41 -15.49 8.40
N SER A 121 1.08 -14.66 9.20
CA SER A 121 1.27 -13.24 8.95
C SER A 121 2.43 -13.01 7.99
N VAL A 122 2.14 -12.44 6.82
CA VAL A 122 3.15 -12.21 5.76
C VAL A 122 3.50 -10.74 5.58
N GLY A 123 2.72 -9.82 6.15
CA GLY A 123 2.92 -8.40 5.96
C GLY A 123 1.64 -7.63 6.22
N TRP A 124 1.60 -6.38 5.81
CA TRP A 124 0.48 -5.49 6.09
C TRP A 124 0.19 -4.62 4.88
N TYR A 125 -0.99 -4.02 4.86
CA TYR A 125 -1.37 -3.08 3.82
C TYR A 125 -1.71 -1.73 4.41
N GLN A 126 -1.46 -0.70 3.62
CA GLN A 126 -1.82 0.68 3.93
C GLN A 126 -2.55 1.27 2.74
N SER A 127 -3.65 1.95 3.02
CA SER A 127 -4.24 2.88 2.06
C SER A 127 -3.57 4.24 2.17
N THR A 128 -3.21 4.80 1.03
CA THR A 128 -2.64 6.15 0.92
C THR A 128 -3.56 7.02 0.07
N ARG A 129 -3.39 8.33 0.23
CA ARG A 129 -4.03 9.35 -0.57
C ARG A 129 -2.96 10.04 -1.40
N LEU A 130 -3.11 9.99 -2.73
CA LEU A 130 -2.22 10.67 -3.68
C LEU A 130 -0.76 10.22 -3.61
N GLY A 131 -0.46 9.07 -3.00
CA GLY A 131 0.89 8.51 -2.96
C GLY A 131 1.82 9.08 -1.89
N ASP A 132 1.29 9.73 -0.87
CA ASP A 132 2.04 10.09 0.36
C ASP A 132 2.14 8.86 1.27
N PHE A 133 3.28 8.17 1.21
CA PHE A 133 3.53 6.99 2.05
C PHE A 133 4.99 6.81 2.47
N MET A 134 5.98 7.52 1.88
CA MET A 134 7.37 7.41 2.34
C MET A 134 7.58 8.23 3.61
N GLN A 135 7.02 7.75 4.72
CA GLN A 135 7.14 8.38 6.02
C GLN A 135 7.92 7.46 6.96
N GLN A 136 8.62 8.04 7.93
CA GLN A 136 9.39 7.29 8.91
C GLN A 136 8.55 6.21 9.65
N PRO A 137 7.30 6.47 10.08
CA PRO A 137 6.48 5.46 10.75
C PRO A 137 6.22 4.20 9.90
N LEU A 138 6.07 4.35 8.57
CA LEU A 138 5.90 3.20 7.68
C LEU A 138 7.16 2.33 7.66
N LEU A 139 8.35 2.95 7.63
CA LEU A 139 9.62 2.23 7.62
C LEU A 139 9.88 1.53 8.96
N ASP A 140 9.53 2.18 10.08
CA ASP A 140 9.69 1.62 11.42
C ASP A 140 8.81 0.38 11.59
N VAL A 141 7.53 0.48 11.22
CA VAL A 141 6.60 -0.66 11.21
C VAL A 141 7.11 -1.77 10.30
N GLN A 142 7.51 -1.44 9.07
CA GLN A 142 8.00 -2.46 8.13
C GLN A 142 9.29 -3.13 8.61
N SER A 143 10.20 -2.40 9.25
CA SER A 143 11.42 -2.95 9.82
C SER A 143 11.09 -3.95 10.93
N SER A 144 10.07 -3.67 11.76
CA SER A 144 9.63 -4.57 12.83
C SER A 144 9.05 -5.88 12.29
N TYR A 145 8.28 -5.82 11.20
CA TYR A 145 7.74 -7.02 10.54
C TYR A 145 8.83 -7.88 9.90
N GLN A 146 9.84 -7.26 9.29
CA GLN A 146 10.95 -8.00 8.69
C GLN A 146 11.93 -8.59 9.72
N VAL A 147 12.10 -7.94 10.87
CA VAL A 147 12.92 -8.46 11.98
C VAL A 147 12.19 -9.59 12.72
N SER A 148 10.87 -9.50 12.86
CA SER A 148 10.06 -10.52 13.55
C SER A 148 9.74 -11.75 12.70
N SER A 149 9.87 -11.66 11.37
CA SER A 149 9.62 -12.79 10.47
C SER A 149 10.73 -13.86 10.60
N PRO A 150 10.38 -15.16 10.74
CA PRO A 150 11.35 -16.26 10.83
C PRO A 150 12.26 -16.35 9.61
N ASN A 151 11.69 -16.09 8.43
CA ASN A 151 12.44 -15.90 7.20
C ASN A 151 12.81 -14.43 7.11
N SER A 152 14.09 -14.12 7.36
CA SER A 152 14.65 -12.76 7.34
C SER A 152 14.53 -12.13 5.95
N GLY A 153 13.34 -11.64 5.61
CA GLY A 153 13.11 -10.98 4.32
C GLY A 153 11.74 -11.13 3.67
N SER A 154 10.85 -12.01 4.13
CA SER A 154 9.63 -12.31 3.36
C SER A 154 8.48 -11.32 3.59
N SER A 155 8.64 -10.35 4.50
CA SER A 155 7.58 -9.38 4.77
C SER A 155 7.47 -8.28 3.72
N VAL A 156 6.24 -7.99 3.31
CA VAL A 156 5.88 -7.02 2.26
C VAL A 156 4.83 -6.03 2.76
N VAL A 157 4.93 -4.78 2.29
CA VAL A 157 3.86 -3.76 2.42
C VAL A 157 3.09 -3.68 1.11
N LEU A 158 1.77 -3.82 1.17
CA LEU A 158 0.89 -3.50 0.05
C LEU A 158 0.33 -2.08 0.20
N ILE A 159 0.60 -1.23 -0.78
CA ILE A 159 0.14 0.17 -0.78
C ILE A 159 -0.96 0.32 -1.82
N HIS A 160 -2.17 0.62 -1.34
CA HIS A 160 -3.32 0.91 -2.18
C HIS A 160 -3.60 2.41 -2.20
N ASP A 161 -3.55 3.03 -3.38
CA ASP A 161 -3.91 4.45 -3.53
C ASP A 161 -5.36 4.55 -3.98
N THR A 162 -6.24 4.95 -3.07
CA THR A 162 -7.69 5.06 -3.32
C THR A 162 -7.99 6.16 -4.32
N ALA A 163 -7.35 7.32 -4.17
CA ALA A 163 -7.56 8.48 -5.03
C ALA A 163 -7.08 8.21 -6.46
N LYS A 164 -5.92 7.56 -6.62
CA LYS A 164 -5.42 7.16 -7.95
C LYS A 164 -6.28 6.07 -8.58
N SER A 165 -6.75 5.11 -7.78
CA SER A 165 -7.60 4.02 -8.27
C SER A 165 -8.96 4.53 -8.76
N GLU A 166 -9.54 5.51 -8.07
CA GLU A 166 -10.80 6.15 -8.47
C GLU A 166 -10.62 7.01 -9.74
N GLN A 167 -9.55 7.82 -9.81
CA GLN A 167 -9.31 8.73 -10.93
C GLN A 167 -8.95 8.02 -12.23
N ALA A 168 -8.07 7.00 -12.17
CA ALA A 168 -7.62 6.30 -13.36
C ALA A 168 -8.62 5.22 -13.82
N GLY A 169 -9.51 4.77 -12.92
CA GLY A 169 -10.37 3.60 -13.14
C GLY A 169 -9.60 2.26 -13.12
N ASN A 170 -8.30 2.30 -12.83
CA ASN A 170 -7.42 1.13 -12.75
C ASN A 170 -7.04 0.88 -11.29
N LEU A 171 -6.91 -0.39 -10.89
CA LEU A 171 -6.42 -0.74 -9.55
C LEU A 171 -4.98 -0.25 -9.36
N SER A 172 -4.78 0.68 -8.43
CA SER A 172 -3.44 1.11 -8.01
C SER A 172 -3.04 0.32 -6.76
N LEU A 173 -2.25 -0.73 -6.96
CA LEU A 173 -1.69 -1.56 -5.90
C LEU A 173 -0.20 -1.76 -6.17
N ARG A 174 0.64 -1.43 -5.18
CA ARG A 174 2.10 -1.62 -5.25
C ARG A 174 2.58 -2.42 -4.05
N ALA A 175 3.52 -3.32 -4.28
CA ALA A 175 4.17 -4.08 -3.23
C ALA A 175 5.58 -3.55 -3.01
N PHE A 176 5.91 -3.26 -1.75
CA PHE A 176 7.22 -2.78 -1.37
C PHE A 176 7.84 -3.63 -0.27
N ARG A 177 9.16 -3.72 -0.30
CA ARG A 177 10.00 -4.37 0.70
C ARG A 177 11.12 -3.40 1.08
N LEU A 178 11.58 -3.36 2.33
CA LEU A 178 12.79 -2.61 2.67
C LEU A 178 14.02 -3.34 2.15
N SER A 179 14.99 -2.57 1.64
CA SER A 179 16.29 -3.09 1.28
C SER A 179 17.08 -3.53 2.51
N GLN A 180 17.91 -4.56 2.36
CA GLN A 180 18.78 -5.05 3.42
C GLN A 180 19.77 -3.98 3.90
N THR A 181 20.26 -3.13 2.99
CA THR A 181 21.12 -1.99 3.33
C THR A 181 20.47 -1.02 4.31
N TYR A 182 19.17 -0.77 4.17
CA TYR A 182 18.42 0.06 5.12
C TYR A 182 18.29 -0.62 6.48
N LEU A 183 17.99 -1.93 6.51
CA LEU A 183 17.85 -2.69 7.76
C LEU A 183 19.14 -2.70 8.59
N ASP A 184 20.29 -2.81 7.93
CA ASP A 184 21.59 -2.79 8.62
C ASP A 184 21.89 -1.40 9.21
N LEU A 185 21.52 -0.32 8.51
CA LEU A 185 21.62 1.05 9.04
C LEU A 185 20.62 1.32 10.16
N ALA A 186 19.40 0.79 10.05
CA ALA A 186 18.37 0.92 11.07
C ALA A 186 18.79 0.25 12.39
N LYS A 187 19.48 -0.91 12.32
CA LYS A 187 20.07 -1.57 13.51
C LYS A 187 21.18 -0.73 14.15
N GLU A 188 21.99 -0.06 13.33
CA GLU A 188 23.07 0.80 13.81
C GLU A 188 22.56 2.15 14.35
N GLY A 189 21.37 2.59 13.91
CA GLY A 189 20.73 3.83 14.33
C GLY A 189 21.42 5.10 13.86
N LYS A 190 22.29 5.00 12.84
CA LYS A 190 23.07 6.14 12.34
C LYS A 190 22.82 6.36 10.85
N PHE A 191 22.24 7.51 10.54
CA PHE A 191 21.95 7.96 9.18
C PHE A 191 22.80 9.18 8.83
N THR A 192 24.11 9.03 8.97
CA THR A 192 25.11 10.07 8.72
C THR A 192 25.46 10.13 7.22
N THR A 193 25.86 11.30 6.69
CA THR A 193 26.29 11.43 5.27
C THR A 193 27.36 10.42 4.85
N LYS A 194 28.31 10.10 5.74
CA LYS A 194 29.38 9.14 5.46
C LYS A 194 28.87 7.71 5.32
N GLU A 195 28.09 7.26 6.31
CA GLU A 195 27.56 5.88 6.35
C GLU A 195 26.58 5.62 5.21
N LEU A 196 25.79 6.63 4.83
CA LEU A 196 24.92 6.57 3.65
C LEU A 196 25.72 6.46 2.35
N ALA A 197 26.84 7.18 2.23
CA ALA A 197 27.72 7.10 1.07
C ALA A 197 28.48 5.77 1.00
N ASP A 198 28.97 5.28 2.14
CA ASP A 198 29.73 4.03 2.24
C ASP A 198 28.86 2.82 1.89
N LYS A 199 27.59 2.79 2.36
CA LYS A 199 26.63 1.73 2.02
C LYS A 199 25.85 2.00 0.72
N GLY A 200 26.03 3.16 0.10
CA GLY A 200 25.37 3.54 -1.17
C GLY A 200 23.85 3.70 -1.07
N LEU A 201 23.29 3.99 0.11
CA LEU A 201 21.84 4.12 0.27
C LEU A 201 21.35 5.44 -0.35
N THR A 202 20.51 5.32 -1.38
CA THR A 202 19.89 6.44 -2.10
C THR A 202 18.38 6.41 -1.92
N TYR A 203 17.69 7.52 -2.17
CA TYR A 203 16.22 7.65 -2.05
C TYR A 203 15.44 6.57 -2.81
N GLY A 204 15.97 6.06 -3.93
CA GLY A 204 15.34 5.03 -4.75
C GLY A 204 15.61 3.59 -4.30
N ASN A 205 16.58 3.36 -3.42
CA ASN A 205 16.97 2.02 -2.96
C ASN A 205 16.50 1.72 -1.53
N ILE A 206 15.73 2.61 -0.91
CA ILE A 206 15.18 2.37 0.44
C ILE A 206 14.12 1.26 0.38
N LEU A 207 13.21 1.40 -0.59
CA LEU A 207 12.16 0.43 -0.87
C LEU A 207 12.43 -0.22 -2.23
N GLU A 208 12.47 -1.54 -2.22
CA GLU A 208 12.49 -2.38 -3.39
C GLU A 208 11.04 -2.70 -3.77
N GLU A 209 10.64 -2.30 -4.99
CA GLU A 209 9.32 -2.60 -5.54
C GLU A 209 9.29 -4.02 -6.09
N LEU A 210 8.30 -4.80 -5.66
CA LEU A 210 8.10 -6.18 -6.12
C LEU A 210 6.95 -6.26 -7.12
N PRO A 211 7.09 -7.05 -8.20
CA PRO A 211 6.02 -7.25 -9.16
C PRO A 211 4.84 -7.96 -8.50
N VAL A 212 3.64 -7.40 -8.68
CA VAL A 212 2.37 -7.94 -8.17
C VAL A 212 1.63 -8.66 -9.28
N TYR A 213 1.34 -9.95 -9.05
CA TYR A 213 0.50 -10.77 -9.94
C TYR A 213 -0.81 -11.12 -9.25
N ILE A 214 -1.92 -10.99 -9.98
CA ILE A 214 -3.23 -11.40 -9.50
C ILE A 214 -3.49 -12.80 -10.06
N GLU A 215 -3.33 -13.82 -9.23
CA GLU A 215 -3.66 -15.20 -9.60
C GLU A 215 -5.07 -15.50 -9.10
N SER A 216 -5.96 -15.91 -10.01
CA SER A 216 -7.33 -16.30 -9.64
C SER A 216 -7.44 -17.82 -9.64
N SER A 217 -8.07 -18.36 -8.60
CA SER A 217 -8.53 -19.76 -8.65
C SER A 217 -9.44 -19.97 -9.86
N LYS A 218 -9.42 -21.20 -10.39
CA LYS A 218 -10.30 -21.60 -11.49
C LYS A 218 -11.77 -21.43 -11.11
N LEU A 219 -12.12 -21.68 -9.86
CA LEU A 219 -13.49 -21.48 -9.35
C LEU A 219 -13.87 -20.00 -9.32
N SER A 220 -13.00 -19.12 -8.83
CA SER A 220 -13.22 -17.67 -8.86
C SER A 220 -13.36 -17.16 -10.30
N SER A 221 -12.61 -17.73 -11.23
CA SER A 221 -12.73 -17.41 -12.66
C SER A 221 -14.07 -17.85 -13.25
N VAL A 222 -14.59 -19.02 -12.85
CA VAL A 222 -15.94 -19.48 -13.22
C VAL A 222 -16.99 -18.55 -12.61
N LEU A 223 -16.86 -18.18 -11.34
CA LEU A 223 -17.76 -17.24 -10.67
C LEU A 223 -17.77 -15.87 -11.36
N VAL A 224 -16.60 -15.34 -11.74
CA VAL A 224 -16.52 -14.10 -12.51
C VAL A 224 -17.20 -14.24 -13.88
N LYS A 225 -17.05 -15.39 -14.55
CA LYS A 225 -17.76 -15.66 -15.82
C LYS A 225 -19.28 -15.78 -15.62
N GLU A 226 -19.72 -16.37 -14.52
CA GLU A 226 -21.13 -16.45 -14.13
C GLU A 226 -21.70 -15.06 -13.81
N LEU A 227 -20.96 -14.22 -13.10
CA LEU A 227 -21.32 -12.82 -12.83
C LEU A 227 -21.30 -11.96 -14.09
N GLN A 228 -20.41 -12.25 -15.04
CA GLN A 228 -20.38 -11.62 -16.36
C GLN A 228 -21.51 -12.13 -17.27
N TRP A 229 -22.08 -13.30 -16.97
CA TRP A 229 -23.26 -13.78 -17.66
C TRP A 229 -24.39 -12.81 -17.34
N PRO A 230 -25.10 -12.30 -18.36
CA PRO A 230 -26.23 -11.42 -18.13
C PRO A 230 -27.37 -12.23 -17.52
N SER A 231 -27.34 -12.40 -16.20
CA SER A 231 -28.40 -12.99 -15.38
C SER A 231 -29.72 -12.20 -15.46
N GLY A 232 -29.75 -11.07 -16.18
CA GLY A 232 -30.95 -10.31 -16.50
C GLY A 232 -31.74 -10.78 -17.74
N ILE A 233 -31.15 -11.55 -18.67
CA ILE A 233 -31.89 -11.94 -19.89
C ILE A 233 -32.97 -12.99 -19.58
N GLU A 234 -32.71 -13.91 -18.65
CA GLU A 234 -33.70 -14.93 -18.29
C GLU A 234 -34.81 -14.40 -17.38
N HIS A 235 -34.53 -13.44 -16.49
CA HIS A 235 -35.57 -12.86 -15.64
C HIS A 235 -36.53 -11.96 -16.42
N GLU A 236 -36.06 -11.17 -17.40
CA GLU A 236 -36.95 -10.42 -18.29
C GLU A 236 -37.75 -11.35 -19.22
N LEU A 237 -37.17 -12.45 -19.70
CA LEU A 237 -37.90 -13.45 -20.50
C LEU A 237 -38.93 -14.22 -19.68
N LEU A 238 -38.61 -14.66 -18.46
CA LEU A 238 -39.55 -15.34 -17.57
C LEU A 238 -40.66 -14.40 -17.08
N GLU A 239 -40.35 -13.14 -16.77
CA GLU A 239 -41.34 -12.15 -16.35
C GLU A 239 -42.22 -11.67 -17.52
N SER A 240 -41.67 -11.59 -18.74
CA SER A 240 -42.44 -11.30 -19.96
C SER A 240 -43.29 -12.49 -20.43
N LEU A 241 -42.87 -13.73 -20.17
CA LEU A 241 -43.66 -14.94 -20.41
C LEU A 241 -44.75 -15.18 -19.35
N GLN A 242 -44.55 -14.70 -18.11
CA GLN A 242 -45.54 -14.80 -17.03
C GLN A 242 -46.60 -13.69 -17.06
N ARG A 243 -46.40 -12.60 -17.82
CA ARG A 243 -47.44 -11.60 -18.04
C ARG A 243 -48.38 -12.10 -19.15
N PRO A 244 -49.63 -12.50 -18.86
CA PRO A 244 -50.55 -12.87 -19.91
C PRO A 244 -50.75 -11.66 -20.83
N SER A 245 -50.42 -11.86 -22.10
CA SER A 245 -50.52 -10.92 -23.21
C SER A 245 -51.78 -10.04 -23.09
N SER A 246 -51.58 -8.72 -23.11
CA SER A 246 -52.40 -7.57 -23.58
C SER A 246 -53.93 -7.66 -23.83
N PHE A 247 -54.54 -8.83 -23.92
CA PHE A 247 -55.99 -9.05 -24.05
C PHE A 247 -56.75 -8.82 -22.74
N ASN A 248 -56.21 -9.28 -21.60
CA ASN A 248 -56.86 -9.15 -20.29
C ASN A 248 -56.79 -7.72 -19.70
N ALA A 249 -55.79 -6.93 -20.08
CA ALA A 249 -55.68 -5.53 -19.65
C ALA A 249 -56.75 -4.64 -20.32
N LYS A 250 -57.02 -4.83 -21.62
CA LYS A 250 -58.13 -4.17 -22.32
C LYS A 250 -59.49 -4.60 -21.78
N LEU A 251 -59.66 -5.87 -21.43
CA LEU A 251 -60.91 -6.36 -20.83
C LEU A 251 -61.14 -5.81 -19.41
N ARG A 252 -60.07 -5.63 -18.61
CA ARG A 252 -60.15 -4.99 -17.29
C ARG A 252 -60.44 -3.49 -17.37
N ALA A 253 -59.81 -2.78 -18.30
CA ALA A 253 -60.08 -1.36 -18.53
C ALA A 253 -61.54 -1.15 -18.99
N LYS A 254 -62.05 -2.00 -19.89
CA LYS A 254 -63.44 -1.94 -20.34
C LYS A 254 -64.44 -2.23 -19.22
N ARG A 255 -64.16 -3.22 -18.36
CA ARG A 255 -64.99 -3.49 -17.16
C ARG A 255 -64.95 -2.38 -16.10
N MET A 256 -63.88 -1.60 -16.02
CA MET A 256 -63.82 -0.45 -15.09
C MET A 256 -64.65 0.73 -15.61
N VAL A 257 -64.63 0.98 -16.91
CA VAL A 257 -65.45 2.04 -17.55
C VAL A 257 -66.94 1.69 -17.50
N ASP A 258 -67.31 0.44 -17.72
CA ASP A 258 -68.71 -0.01 -17.63
C ASP A 258 -69.23 0.03 -16.18
N ARG A 259 -68.33 -0.01 -15.19
CA ARG A 259 -68.66 0.03 -13.75
C ARG A 259 -68.75 1.45 -13.21
N SER A 260 -68.15 2.43 -13.88
CA SER A 260 -68.30 3.86 -13.57
C SER A 260 -69.56 4.50 -14.16
N ALA A 261 -70.26 3.83 -15.09
CA ALA A 261 -71.51 4.34 -15.67
C ALA A 261 -72.78 4.05 -14.82
N VAL A 262 -72.61 3.47 -13.62
CA VAL A 262 -73.72 3.09 -12.71
C VAL A 262 -73.64 3.83 -11.37
N ALA A 263 -72.77 4.85 -11.26
CA ALA A 263 -72.58 5.62 -10.03
C ALA A 263 -72.66 7.13 -10.32
N ASP A 264 -73.82 7.58 -10.82
CA ASP A 264 -74.25 8.97 -10.68
C ASP A 264 -75.20 9.03 -9.48
N ASP A 265 -74.72 9.59 -8.36
CA ASP A 265 -75.44 10.52 -7.49
C ASP A 265 -74.56 10.90 -6.28
N ALA A 266 -74.47 12.21 -6.01
CA ALA A 266 -73.93 12.91 -4.83
C ALA A 266 -72.58 13.66 -4.98
N GLU A 267 -72.72 14.88 -5.51
CA GLU A 267 -72.13 16.18 -5.13
C GLU A 267 -70.67 16.40 -4.64
N ALA A 268 -70.10 17.43 -5.28
CA ALA A 268 -69.30 18.55 -4.76
C ALA A 268 -67.76 18.48 -4.68
N ALA A 269 -67.19 19.38 -5.48
CA ALA A 269 -66.07 20.29 -5.19
C ALA A 269 -64.64 19.95 -5.69
N THR A 270 -64.27 20.74 -6.71
CA THR A 270 -63.01 21.50 -6.88
C THR A 270 -61.73 20.82 -7.38
N ASP A 271 -61.40 21.19 -8.63
CA ASP A 271 -60.10 21.67 -9.14
C ASP A 271 -58.83 20.85 -8.91
N SER A 272 -58.36 20.18 -9.97
CA SER A 272 -57.30 20.67 -10.87
C SER A 272 -56.79 19.53 -11.76
N PHE A 273 -57.25 19.52 -13.01
CA PHE A 273 -56.82 18.60 -14.04
C PHE A 273 -55.62 19.21 -14.78
N ASP A 274 -54.41 18.80 -14.41
CA ASP A 274 -53.23 18.88 -15.28
C ASP A 274 -52.42 17.57 -15.18
N GLY A 275 -53.03 16.50 -15.70
CA GLY A 275 -52.45 15.17 -15.79
C GLY A 275 -52.03 14.87 -17.22
N GLY A 276 -50.91 15.46 -17.66
CA GLY A 276 -50.29 15.16 -18.93
C GLY A 276 -50.03 13.65 -19.11
N LEU A 277 -50.10 13.20 -20.36
CA LEU A 277 -49.88 11.85 -20.92
C LEU A 277 -48.53 11.16 -20.57
N SER A 278 -47.83 11.60 -19.52
CA SER A 278 -46.55 11.07 -19.05
C SER A 278 -46.65 9.70 -18.36
N GLY A 279 -47.85 9.28 -17.94
CA GLY A 279 -48.06 8.01 -17.21
C GLY A 279 -48.09 6.73 -18.05
N LEU A 280 -47.92 6.81 -19.37
CA LEU A 280 -48.00 5.64 -20.28
C LEU A 280 -46.69 5.31 -20.99
N ILE A 281 -45.61 6.06 -20.72
CA ILE A 281 -44.27 5.62 -21.10
C ILE A 281 -43.84 4.65 -19.98
N PRO A 282 -43.59 3.36 -20.28
CA PRO A 282 -43.03 2.49 -19.25
C PRO A 282 -41.76 3.17 -18.74
N ALA A 283 -41.72 3.47 -17.44
CA ALA A 283 -40.51 3.90 -16.77
C ALA A 283 -39.41 2.94 -17.22
N ARG A 284 -38.44 3.44 -17.98
CA ARG A 284 -37.25 2.67 -18.35
C ARG A 284 -36.78 2.00 -17.07
N PRO A 285 -36.76 0.67 -16.97
CA PRO A 285 -36.05 0.03 -15.89
C PRO A 285 -34.58 0.34 -16.18
N THR A 286 -34.05 1.37 -15.54
CA THR A 286 -32.61 1.51 -15.29
C THR A 286 -32.24 0.41 -14.32
N ALA A 287 -32.27 -0.84 -14.79
CA ALA A 287 -31.71 -1.97 -14.08
C ALA A 287 -30.21 -1.95 -14.37
N TYR A 288 -29.46 -1.44 -13.40
CA TYR A 288 -28.01 -1.26 -13.34
C TYR A 288 -27.24 -2.60 -13.32
N LEU A 289 -27.47 -3.46 -14.32
CA LEU A 289 -26.67 -4.65 -14.60
C LEU A 289 -26.34 -4.77 -16.09
N SER A 290 -26.36 -3.66 -16.84
CA SER A 290 -25.43 -3.56 -17.95
C SER A 290 -24.04 -3.77 -17.36
N ARG A 291 -23.21 -4.64 -17.96
CA ARG A 291 -21.77 -4.78 -17.68
C ARG A 291 -21.24 -3.51 -17.01
N PRO A 292 -20.45 -3.56 -15.93
CA PRO A 292 -19.66 -2.40 -15.56
C PRO A 292 -18.73 -2.13 -16.74
N MET A 293 -19.22 -1.38 -17.73
CA MET A 293 -18.43 -0.76 -18.74
C MET A 293 -17.50 0.11 -17.90
N CYS A 294 -16.22 -0.18 -17.97
CA CYS A 294 -15.15 0.64 -17.43
C CYS A 294 -15.12 1.97 -18.22
N VAL A 295 -16.21 2.74 -18.17
CA VAL A 295 -16.35 4.05 -18.82
C VAL A 295 -15.43 5.07 -18.17
N ASN A 296 -15.03 4.84 -16.92
CA ASN A 296 -14.05 5.67 -16.20
C ASN A 296 -12.68 5.69 -16.90
N ALA A 297 -12.34 4.64 -17.66
CA ALA A 297 -11.06 4.60 -18.39
C ALA A 297 -10.99 5.67 -19.49
N LEU A 298 -12.12 6.11 -20.05
CA LEU A 298 -12.21 7.16 -21.08
C LEU A 298 -12.83 8.46 -20.55
N ASP A 299 -13.02 8.58 -19.24
CA ASP A 299 -13.62 9.76 -18.65
C ASP A 299 -12.70 10.99 -18.78
N LEU A 300 -13.17 11.96 -19.56
CA LEU A 300 -12.55 13.28 -19.79
C LEU A 300 -13.11 14.36 -18.86
N SER A 301 -14.19 14.07 -18.11
CA SER A 301 -14.81 15.00 -17.16
C SER A 301 -13.91 15.37 -15.97
N GLN A 302 -12.72 14.77 -15.92
CA GLN A 302 -11.56 15.22 -15.15
C GLN A 302 -11.21 16.72 -15.31
N GLY A 303 -11.84 17.46 -16.23
CA GLY A 303 -11.70 18.92 -16.34
C GLY A 303 -12.15 19.73 -15.10
N GLN A 304 -13.20 19.30 -14.36
CA GLN A 304 -13.64 20.02 -13.14
C GLN A 304 -13.19 19.36 -11.82
N THR A 305 -13.08 18.03 -11.75
CA THR A 305 -12.64 17.31 -10.54
C THR A 305 -11.20 16.77 -10.61
N GLY A 306 -10.70 16.47 -11.82
CA GLY A 306 -9.32 16.03 -12.04
C GLY A 306 -8.30 17.17 -12.09
N SER A 307 -8.75 18.42 -12.28
CA SER A 307 -7.97 19.62 -11.98
C SER A 307 -7.77 19.77 -10.47
N ALA A 308 -8.80 19.50 -9.65
CA ALA A 308 -8.68 19.55 -8.20
C ALA A 308 -7.72 18.48 -7.63
N SER A 309 -7.67 17.28 -8.21
CA SER A 309 -6.67 16.28 -7.80
C SER A 309 -5.26 16.63 -8.27
N LEU A 310 -5.10 17.21 -9.47
CA LEU A 310 -3.81 17.73 -9.94
C LEU A 310 -3.31 18.84 -9.02
N LEU A 311 -4.17 19.81 -8.74
CA LEU A 311 -3.86 20.98 -7.93
C LEU A 311 -3.40 20.52 -6.55
N ARG A 312 -4.11 19.57 -5.92
CA ARG A 312 -3.68 18.98 -4.65
C ARG A 312 -2.33 18.25 -4.74
N GLN A 313 -2.06 17.54 -5.84
CA GLN A 313 -0.75 16.90 -6.05
C GLN A 313 0.36 17.94 -6.20
N LEU A 314 0.10 19.05 -6.92
CA LEU A 314 1.05 20.14 -7.11
C LEU A 314 1.26 20.96 -5.84
N GLU A 315 0.21 21.20 -5.06
CA GLU A 315 0.27 21.80 -3.72
C GLU A 315 1.14 20.95 -2.81
N ALA A 316 0.89 19.63 -2.73
CA ALA A 316 1.72 18.72 -1.93
C ALA A 316 3.19 18.67 -2.40
N ILE A 317 3.46 18.79 -3.70
CA ILE A 317 4.83 18.93 -4.23
C ILE A 317 5.44 20.26 -3.76
N GLY A 318 4.67 21.35 -3.77
CA GLY A 318 5.11 22.65 -3.26
C GLY A 318 5.54 22.59 -1.80
N ASP A 319 4.68 22.03 -0.95
CA ASP A 319 4.95 21.85 0.49
C ASP A 319 6.22 21.01 0.72
N LEU A 320 6.37 19.88 0.01
CA LEU A 320 7.57 19.03 0.11
C LEU A 320 8.85 19.70 -0.40
N ILE A 321 8.76 20.59 -1.40
CA ILE A 321 9.90 21.39 -1.85
C ILE A 321 10.32 22.36 -0.75
N GLU A 322 9.36 23.03 -0.10
CA GLU A 322 9.63 23.94 1.01
C GLU A 322 10.28 23.20 2.19
N ASP A 323 9.76 22.03 2.56
CA ASP A 323 10.34 21.16 3.59
C ASP A 323 11.77 20.72 3.23
N ASN A 324 11.99 20.31 1.98
CA ASN A 324 13.33 19.93 1.53
C ASN A 324 14.31 21.11 1.52
N MET A 325 13.84 22.31 1.15
CA MET A 325 14.63 23.53 1.26
C MET A 325 14.95 23.87 2.71
N GLN A 326 14.01 23.68 3.63
CA GLN A 326 14.22 23.90 5.05
C GLN A 326 15.27 22.94 5.62
N ASN A 327 15.12 21.64 5.33
CA ASN A 327 16.11 20.60 5.67
C ASN A 327 17.51 20.93 5.12
N ALA A 328 17.60 21.48 3.91
CA ALA A 328 18.86 21.93 3.33
C ALA A 328 19.46 23.12 4.08
N ARG A 329 18.64 24.11 4.50
CA ARG A 329 19.08 25.26 5.30
C ARG A 329 19.63 24.83 6.65
N ASP A 330 18.94 23.93 7.34
CA ASP A 330 19.34 23.43 8.66
C ASP A 330 20.64 22.66 8.58
N TRP A 331 20.81 21.83 7.55
CA TRP A 331 22.08 21.15 7.29
C TRP A 331 23.21 22.12 6.95
N MET A 332 22.96 23.16 6.14
CA MET A 332 23.96 24.19 5.85
C MET A 332 24.34 24.97 7.12
N TYR A 333 23.39 25.22 8.03
CA TYR A 333 23.66 25.84 9.31
C TYR A 333 24.57 24.96 10.16
N TRP A 334 24.25 23.68 10.31
CA TRP A 334 25.10 22.71 11.00
C TRP A 334 26.52 22.67 10.40
N LYS A 335 26.63 22.55 9.08
CA LYS A 335 27.93 22.47 8.36
C LYS A 335 28.80 23.71 8.61
N ARG A 336 28.20 24.90 8.67
CA ARG A 336 28.92 26.14 9.03
C ARG A 336 29.39 26.11 10.49
N GLY A 337 28.59 25.59 11.40
CA GLY A 337 28.96 25.40 12.81
C GLY A 337 30.14 24.44 12.97
N GLU A 338 30.06 23.28 12.32
CA GLU A 338 31.12 22.26 12.31
C GLU A 338 32.44 22.83 11.75
N ALA A 339 32.38 23.55 10.63
CA ALA A 339 33.56 24.17 10.01
C ALA A 339 34.22 25.21 10.93
N LYS A 340 33.44 26.00 11.67
CA LYS A 340 33.95 26.96 12.64
C LYS A 340 34.68 26.27 13.79
N GLU A 341 34.07 25.24 14.39
CA GLU A 341 34.68 24.51 15.51
C GLU A 341 35.93 23.72 15.08
N LYS A 342 35.90 23.09 13.89
CA LYS A 342 37.09 22.47 13.28
C LYS A 342 38.19 23.50 13.01
N GLY A 343 37.84 24.68 12.50
CA GLY A 343 38.77 25.78 12.27
C GLY A 343 39.41 26.28 13.57
N ARG A 344 38.64 26.44 14.65
CA ARG A 344 39.16 26.81 15.98
C ARG A 344 40.12 25.76 16.53
N ARG A 345 39.76 24.47 16.42
CA ARG A 345 40.62 23.35 16.82
C ARG A 345 41.93 23.35 16.03
N GLN A 346 41.86 23.49 14.71
CA GLN A 346 43.05 23.52 13.84
C GLN A 346 43.95 24.73 14.13
N GLN A 347 43.37 25.92 14.32
CA GLN A 347 44.14 27.11 14.68
C GLN A 347 44.85 26.95 16.04
N TYR A 348 44.20 26.32 17.01
CA TYR A 348 44.81 26.04 18.32
C TYR A 348 46.01 25.10 18.18
N VAL A 349 45.83 23.98 17.47
CA VAL A 349 46.91 23.01 17.21
C VAL A 349 48.05 23.68 16.43
N GLN A 350 47.74 24.46 15.39
CA GLN A 350 48.74 25.15 14.58
C GLN A 350 49.54 26.18 15.41
N ARG A 351 48.88 26.96 16.27
CA ARG A 351 49.56 27.91 17.17
C ARG A 351 50.48 27.19 18.15
N LYS A 352 50.05 26.05 18.71
CA LYS A 352 50.88 25.22 19.58
C LYS A 352 52.07 24.60 18.85
N ALA A 353 51.85 24.06 17.65
CA ALA A 353 52.93 23.51 16.81
C ALA A 353 53.96 24.58 16.44
N GLN A 354 53.52 25.79 16.07
CA GLN A 354 54.42 26.92 15.79
C GLN A 354 55.21 27.35 17.04
N ALA A 355 54.56 27.42 18.20
CA ALA A 355 55.23 27.75 19.46
C ALA A 355 56.28 26.69 19.85
N ASN A 356 55.97 25.41 19.64
CA ASN A 356 56.88 24.29 19.88
C ASN A 356 58.07 24.31 18.90
N ALA A 357 57.83 24.58 17.61
CA ALA A 357 58.90 24.74 16.62
C ALA A 357 59.84 25.92 16.97
N ALA A 358 59.29 27.04 17.45
CA ALA A 358 60.08 28.18 17.89
C ALA A 358 60.90 27.89 19.17
N ARG A 359 60.40 27.04 20.07
CA ARG A 359 61.15 26.58 21.24
C ARG A 359 62.29 25.64 20.87
N LEU A 360 62.04 24.71 19.95
CA LEU A 360 63.06 23.79 19.44
C LEU A 360 64.21 24.57 18.76
N ALA A 361 63.89 25.62 18.00
CA ALA A 361 64.88 26.52 17.39
C ALA A 361 65.69 27.33 18.40
N ARG A 362 65.15 27.54 19.61
CA ARG A 362 65.84 28.18 20.75
C ARG A 362 66.59 27.19 21.65
N GLY A 363 66.56 25.89 21.35
CA GLY A 363 67.21 24.84 22.13
C GLY A 363 66.46 24.43 23.41
N GLU A 364 65.20 24.83 23.57
CA GLU A 364 64.34 24.44 24.69
C GLU A 364 63.55 23.16 24.36
N ALA A 365 63.22 22.37 25.39
CA ALA A 365 62.37 21.18 25.22
C ALA A 365 60.95 21.60 24.79
N ALA A 366 60.37 20.87 23.83
CA ALA A 366 59.01 21.12 23.35
C ALA A 366 57.96 20.78 24.42
N GLU A 367 56.88 21.57 24.51
CA GLU A 367 55.74 21.20 25.35
C GLU A 367 55.00 20.01 24.72
N PRO A 368 54.49 19.06 25.54
CA PRO A 368 53.72 17.93 25.03
C PRO A 368 52.50 18.42 24.25
N GLU A 369 52.31 17.86 23.05
CA GLU A 369 51.15 18.19 22.25
C GLU A 369 49.87 17.67 22.95
N PRO A 370 48.76 18.43 22.90
CA PRO A 370 47.51 17.99 23.50
C PRO A 370 47.05 16.67 22.90
N THR A 371 46.61 15.74 23.75
CA THR A 371 46.09 14.45 23.27
C THR A 371 44.73 14.65 22.58
N GLU A 372 44.37 13.82 21.60
CA GLU A 372 43.08 13.93 20.86
C GLU A 372 41.86 14.02 21.80
N LYS A 373 41.88 13.27 22.91
CA LYS A 373 40.83 13.29 23.93
C LYS A 373 40.72 14.61 24.69
N GLU A 374 41.81 15.37 24.81
CA GLU A 374 41.81 16.70 25.43
C GLU A 374 41.27 17.75 24.45
N LEU A 375 41.62 17.63 23.17
CA LEU A 375 41.08 18.46 22.10
C LEU A 375 39.56 18.28 21.95
N ASP A 376 39.06 17.06 22.03
CA ASP A 376 37.60 16.79 21.96
C ASP A 376 36.84 17.36 23.18
N ARG A 377 37.48 17.40 24.36
CA ARG A 377 36.91 18.06 25.55
C ARG A 377 36.89 19.58 25.40
N MET A 378 37.93 20.17 24.80
CA MET A 378 38.05 21.61 24.58
C MET A 378 37.18 22.12 23.42
N PHE A 379 37.00 21.31 22.37
CA PHE A 379 36.27 21.66 21.16
C PHE A 379 35.17 20.62 20.89
N LYS A 380 34.00 20.84 21.48
CA LYS A 380 32.84 19.95 21.30
C LYS A 380 32.21 20.18 19.92
N ILE A 381 32.33 19.19 19.04
CA ILE A 381 31.69 19.21 17.72
C ILE A 381 30.24 18.74 17.88
N THR A 382 29.27 19.54 17.43
CA THR A 382 27.85 19.14 17.39
C THR A 382 27.70 17.93 16.47
N PRO A 383 27.05 16.85 16.93
CA PRO A 383 26.84 15.66 16.11
C PRO A 383 26.04 16.00 14.85
N GLU A 384 26.26 15.24 13.78
CA GLU A 384 25.58 15.43 12.52
C GLU A 384 24.07 15.16 12.67
N PRO A 385 23.19 16.04 12.14
CA PRO A 385 21.77 15.75 12.09
C PRO A 385 21.50 14.58 11.15
N SER A 386 20.51 13.75 11.48
CA SER A 386 20.07 12.64 10.63
C SER A 386 19.72 13.13 9.23
N ARG A 387 20.14 12.39 8.21
CA ARG A 387 19.83 12.68 6.81
C ARG A 387 18.62 11.90 6.29
N LEU A 388 18.01 11.06 7.12
CA LEU A 388 16.89 10.20 6.74
C LEU A 388 15.70 11.02 6.22
N ASP A 389 15.26 12.03 6.97
CA ASP A 389 14.08 12.84 6.60
C ASP A 389 14.27 13.55 5.25
N ALA A 390 15.48 14.07 5.00
CA ALA A 390 15.82 14.67 3.71
C ALA A 390 15.77 13.65 2.56
N LEU A 391 16.21 12.41 2.82
CA LEU A 391 16.16 11.30 1.87
C LEU A 391 14.71 10.89 1.56
N LEU A 392 13.87 10.80 2.60
CA LEU A 392 12.44 10.45 2.48
C LEU A 392 11.64 11.53 1.75
N ASN A 393 11.87 12.81 2.07
CA ASN A 393 11.24 13.91 1.36
C ASN A 393 11.61 13.91 -0.12
N THR A 394 12.88 13.61 -0.44
CA THR A 394 13.32 13.45 -1.84
C THR A 394 12.65 12.24 -2.52
N ALA A 395 12.46 11.13 -1.80
CA ALA A 395 11.75 9.97 -2.32
C ALA A 395 10.26 10.27 -2.61
N ASN A 396 9.56 10.94 -1.67
CA ASN A 396 8.18 11.37 -1.85
C ASN A 396 8.03 12.33 -3.04
N LEU A 397 8.95 13.30 -3.18
CA LEU A 397 8.98 14.21 -4.33
C LEU A 397 9.07 13.44 -5.66
N ASN A 398 9.94 12.43 -5.75
CA ASN A 398 10.05 11.60 -6.94
C ASN A 398 8.74 10.82 -7.20
N LEU A 399 8.18 10.16 -6.17
CA LEU A 399 6.96 9.38 -6.28
C LEU A 399 5.76 10.21 -6.74
N LEU A 400 5.57 11.41 -6.18
CA LEU A 400 4.51 12.32 -6.60
C LEU A 400 4.72 12.79 -8.04
N THR A 401 5.95 13.14 -8.42
CA THR A 401 6.28 13.55 -9.80
C THR A 401 6.01 12.42 -10.80
N LYS A 402 6.38 11.18 -10.45
CA LYS A 402 6.08 9.98 -11.25
C LYS A 402 4.57 9.75 -11.35
N SER A 403 3.84 9.88 -10.24
CA SER A 403 2.38 9.73 -10.20
C SER A 403 1.66 10.76 -11.07
N VAL A 404 2.11 12.02 -11.05
CA VAL A 404 1.60 13.07 -11.95
C VAL A 404 1.84 12.71 -13.40
N THR A 405 3.06 12.25 -13.74
CA THR A 405 3.40 11.84 -15.11
C THR A 405 2.55 10.66 -15.59
N GLU A 406 2.39 9.64 -14.74
CA GLU A 406 1.58 8.45 -15.02
C GLU A 406 0.08 8.75 -15.13
N SER A 407 -0.41 9.74 -14.39
CA SER A 407 -1.82 10.17 -14.46
C SER A 407 -2.08 11.02 -15.72
N ARG A 408 -1.17 11.94 -16.05
CA ARG A 408 -1.37 12.92 -17.13
C ARG A 408 -1.00 12.41 -18.52
N GLY A 409 -0.04 11.50 -18.64
CA GLY A 409 0.33 10.90 -19.94
C GLY A 409 -0.86 10.22 -20.65
N PRO A 410 -1.57 9.29 -19.98
CA PRO A 410 -2.79 8.69 -20.51
C PRO A 410 -3.92 9.71 -20.72
N ALA A 411 -4.06 10.72 -19.86
CA ALA A 411 -5.08 11.76 -20.02
C ALA A 411 -4.91 12.55 -21.33
N LEU A 412 -3.68 12.89 -21.72
CA LEU A 412 -3.40 13.50 -23.02
C LEU A 412 -3.80 12.58 -24.17
N THR A 413 -3.50 11.28 -24.06
CA THR A 413 -3.88 10.28 -25.05
C THR A 413 -5.41 10.21 -25.20
N LYS A 414 -6.15 10.22 -24.08
CA LYS A 414 -7.63 10.28 -24.08
C LYS A 414 -8.14 11.55 -24.78
N MET A 415 -7.51 12.70 -24.58
CA MET A 415 -7.89 13.95 -25.25
C MET A 415 -7.70 13.86 -26.78
N PHE A 416 -6.57 13.33 -27.26
CA PHE A 416 -6.35 13.15 -28.70
C PHE A 416 -7.32 12.14 -29.33
N MET A 417 -7.67 11.06 -28.61
CA MET A 417 -8.71 10.13 -29.04
C MET A 417 -10.08 10.83 -29.15
N ALA A 418 -10.43 11.66 -28.17
CA ALA A 418 -11.69 12.41 -28.19
C ALA A 418 -11.73 13.46 -29.31
N GLN A 419 -10.62 14.16 -29.56
CA GLN A 419 -10.48 15.09 -30.68
C GLN A 419 -10.68 14.37 -32.01
N SER A 420 -10.04 13.22 -32.21
CA SER A 420 -10.19 12.43 -33.44
C SER A 420 -11.64 11.97 -33.65
N LEU A 421 -12.33 11.60 -32.57
CA LEU A 421 -13.75 11.24 -32.61
C LEU A 421 -14.63 12.44 -32.97
N HIS A 422 -14.28 13.63 -32.47
CA HIS A 422 -14.98 14.88 -32.77
C HIS A 422 -14.76 15.32 -34.23
N GLU A 423 -13.54 15.23 -34.74
CA GLU A 423 -13.19 15.56 -36.13
C GLU A 423 -13.80 14.59 -37.16
N SER A 424 -14.14 13.36 -36.74
CA SER A 424 -14.81 12.39 -37.63
C SER A 424 -16.32 12.62 -37.79
N LYS A 425 -16.92 13.54 -37.01
CA LYS A 425 -18.31 13.99 -37.17
C LYS A 425 -18.36 15.20 -38.08
#